data_AF-A0A021WYE9-F1
#
_entry.id   AF-A0A021WYE9-F1
#
_cell.length_a   1.000
_cell.length_b   1.000
_cell.length_c   1.000
_cell.angle_alpha   90.00
_cell.angle_beta   90.00
_cell.angle_gamma   90.00
#
_symmetry.space_group_name_H-M   'P 1'
#
loop_
_entity.id
_entity.type
_entity.pdbx_description
1 polymer ?
#
loop_
_entity_poly.entity_id
_entity_poly.type
_entity_poly.pdbx_seq_one_letter_code
_entity_poly.pdbx_strand_id
1 'polypeptide(L)' 'MKCFKSACHLQSFVSIHDPIANPLHIPRNDIPSDHHRQLRAAAMHMWNEIARLDIA' A
#
# COMPACT_ATOMS: atom_id res chain seq x y z
N MET A 1 21.64 6.89 -4.03
CA MET A 1 20.19 6.74 -4.30
C MET A 1 19.56 6.08 -3.09
N LYS A 2 18.39 6.53 -2.60
CA LYS A 2 17.71 5.87 -1.48
C LYS A 2 17.37 4.44 -1.91
N CYS A 3 18.00 3.44 -1.30
CA CYS A 3 17.77 2.04 -1.63
C CYS A 3 16.51 1.56 -0.90
N PHE A 4 15.45 1.23 -1.63
CA PHE A 4 14.24 0.66 -1.07
C PHE A 4 14.36 -0.86 -1.00
N LYS A 5 14.04 -1.43 0.16
CA LYS A 5 14.14 -2.88 0.39
C LYS A 5 13.09 -3.70 -0.38
N SER A 6 11.99 -3.07 -0.79
CA SER A 6 10.92 -3.73 -1.53
C SER A 6 10.05 -2.68 -2.23
N ALA A 7 9.26 -3.11 -3.21
CA ALA A 7 8.25 -2.28 -3.86
C ALA A 7 7.28 -1.66 -2.84
N CYS A 8 6.88 -2.42 -1.81
CA CYS A 8 6.05 -1.89 -0.71
C CYS A 8 6.74 -0.77 0.08
N HIS A 9 8.07 -0.81 0.23
CA HIS A 9 8.81 0.24 0.95
C HIS A 9 8.94 1.51 0.09
N LEU A 10 9.17 1.35 -1.21
CA LEU A 10 9.08 2.47 -2.16
C LEU A 10 7.66 3.06 -2.16
N GLN A 11 6.63 2.22 -2.10
CA GLN A 11 5.24 2.64 -2.04
C GLN A 11 4.95 3.55 -0.86
N SER A 12 5.24 3.07 0.36
CA SER A 12 5.02 3.87 1.57
C SER A 12 5.79 5.18 1.53
N PHE A 13 6.96 5.20 0.89
CA PHE A 13 7.75 6.42 0.74
C PHE A 13 7.12 7.39 -0.27
N VAL A 14 6.71 6.92 -1.45
CA VAL A 14 6.07 7.77 -2.48
C VAL A 14 4.71 8.27 -2.01
N SER A 15 3.90 7.43 -1.38
CA SER A 15 2.54 7.81 -0.94
C SER A 15 2.50 8.80 0.24
N ILE A 16 3.62 9.05 0.93
CA ILE A 16 3.73 10.14 1.94
C ILE A 16 3.97 11.49 1.24
N HIS A 17 4.49 11.46 0.01
CA HIS A 17 4.97 12.65 -0.70
C HIS A 17 4.14 13.03 -1.93
N ASP A 18 3.16 12.21 -2.33
CA ASP A 18 2.34 12.40 -3.53
C ASP A 18 0.85 12.64 -3.20
N PRO A 19 0.05 13.33 -4.03
CA PRO A 19 -1.37 13.63 -3.78
C PRO A 19 -2.28 12.39 -3.81
N ILE A 20 -1.77 11.25 -4.27
CA ILE A 20 -2.52 9.99 -4.31
C ILE A 20 -2.60 9.47 -2.87
N ALA A 21 -3.77 9.64 -2.25
CA ALA A 21 -4.06 9.15 -0.91
C ALA A 21 -3.56 7.71 -0.75
N ASN A 22 -2.61 7.50 0.18
CA ASN A 22 -1.95 6.22 0.38
C ASN A 22 -2.97 5.12 0.77
N PRO A 23 -3.26 4.14 -0.12
CA PRO A 23 -4.21 3.07 0.20
C PRO A 23 -3.72 2.17 1.35
N LEU A 24 -2.40 2.19 1.62
CA LEU A 24 -1.76 1.43 2.70
C LEU A 24 -1.69 2.19 4.02
N HIS A 25 -2.13 3.46 4.05
CA HIS A 25 -2.19 4.25 5.29
C HIS A 25 -3.52 3.96 6.03
N ILE A 26 -3.60 2.77 6.61
CA ILE A 26 -4.76 2.30 7.37
C ILE A 26 -4.48 2.54 8.86
N PRO A 27 -5.34 3.27 9.60
CA PRO A 27 -5.15 3.49 11.03
C PRO A 27 -5.22 2.16 11.78
N ARG A 28 -4.13 1.79 12.45
CA ARG A 28 -4.01 0.49 13.12
C ARG A 28 -4.70 0.44 14.49
N ASN A 29 -4.82 1.60 15.13
CA ASN A 29 -5.27 1.72 16.52
C ASN A 29 -6.79 1.63 16.67
N ASP A 30 -7.53 1.95 15.61
CA ASP A 30 -8.99 2.02 15.64
C ASP A 30 -9.66 0.76 15.05
N ILE A 31 -8.87 -0.21 14.59
CA ILE A 31 -9.34 -1.33 13.78
C ILE A 31 -8.82 -2.68 14.31
N PRO A 32 -9.71 -3.70 14.43
CA PRO A 32 -9.32 -5.07 14.74
C PRO A 32 -8.26 -5.65 13.80
N SER A 33 -7.43 -6.57 14.30
CA SER A 33 -6.27 -7.09 13.56
C SER A 33 -6.61 -7.82 12.27
N ASP A 34 -7.68 -8.59 12.29
CA ASP A 34 -8.24 -9.29 11.15
C ASP A 34 -8.74 -8.30 10.09
N HIS A 35 -9.48 -7.27 10.49
CA HIS A 35 -10.01 -6.25 9.58
C HIS A 35 -8.89 -5.42 8.96
N HIS A 36 -7.88 -5.03 9.74
CA HIS A 36 -6.69 -4.35 9.23
C HIS A 36 -5.95 -5.19 8.17
N ARG A 37 -5.85 -6.50 8.37
CA ARG A 37 -5.21 -7.41 7.40
C ARG A 37 -6.04 -7.52 6.11
N GLN A 38 -7.36 -7.54 6.19
CA GLN A 38 -8.25 -7.53 5.02
C GLN A 38 -8.10 -6.24 4.21
N LEU A 39 -8.14 -5.08 4.88
CA LEU A 39 -7.95 -3.77 4.23
C LEU A 39 -6.58 -3.69 3.55
N ARG A 40 -5.52 -4.18 4.21
CA ARG A 40 -4.18 -4.22 3.62
C ARG A 40 -4.10 -5.11 2.38
N ALA A 41 -4.79 -6.24 2.35
CA ALA A 41 -4.85 -7.12 1.18
C ALA A 41 -5.59 -6.45 0.01
N ALA A 42 -6.72 -5.80 0.29
CA ALA A 42 -7.49 -5.06 -0.72
C ALA A 42 -6.68 -3.89 -1.31
N ALA A 43 -5.96 -3.14 -0.46
CA ALA A 43 -5.09 -2.06 -0.89
C ALA A 43 -3.94 -2.56 -1.80
N MET A 44 -3.38 -3.74 -1.51
CA MET A 44 -2.36 -4.35 -2.38
C MET A 44 -2.93 -4.81 -3.72
N HIS A 45 -4.13 -5.38 -3.75
CA HIS A 45 -4.80 -5.75 -5.01
C HIS A 45 -5.07 -4.52 -5.87
N MET A 46 -5.65 -3.46 -5.28
CA MET A 46 -5.87 -2.19 -5.98
C MET A 46 -4.56 -1.59 -6.51
N TRP A 47 -3.47 -1.75 -5.75
CA TRP A 47 -2.16 -1.29 -6.18
C TRP A 47 -1.62 -2.09 -7.37
N ASN A 48 -1.76 -3.42 -7.38
CA ASN A 48 -1.33 -4.24 -8.52
C ASN A 48 -2.06 -3.83 -9.81
N GLU A 49 -3.35 -3.54 -9.73
CA GLU A 49 -4.15 -3.02 -10.84
C GLU A 49 -3.60 -1.67 -11.34
N ILE A 50 -3.36 -0.71 -10.44
CA ILE A 50 -2.83 0.63 -10.78
C ILE A 50 -1.43 0.51 -11.40
N ALA A 51 -0.57 -0.32 -10.81
CA ALA A 51 0.80 -0.54 -11.25
C ALA A 51 0.87 -1.43 -12.50
N ARG A 52 -0.26 -1.96 -12.98
CA ARG A 52 -0.36 -2.94 -14.08
C ARG A 52 0.60 -4.11 -13.87
N LEU A 53 0.69 -4.58 -12.63
CA LEU A 53 1.46 -5.77 -12.28
C LEU A 53 0.62 -7.04 -12.43
N ASP A 54 -0.70 -6.91 -12.42
CA ASP A 54 -1.63 -7.94 -12.90
C ASP A 54 -1.73 -7.86 -14.43
N ILE A 55 -0.67 -8.29 -15.12
CA ILE A 55 -0.72 -8.60 -16.55
C ILE A 55 -0.58 -10.11 -16.67
N ALA A 56 -1.69 -10.75 -17.04
CA ALA A 56 -1.74 -12.12 -17.56
C ALA A 56 -1.14 -12.20 -18.98
#